data_AF-A0A1X7STQ2-F1
#
_entry.id   AF-A0A1X7STQ2-F1
#
_cell.length_a   1.000
_cell.length_b   1.000
_cell.length_c   1.000
_cell.angle_alpha   90.00
_cell.angle_beta   90.00
_cell.angle_gamma   90.00
#
_symmetry.space_group_name_H-M   'P 1'
#
loop_
_entity.id
_entity.type
_entity.pdbx_description
1 polymer ?
#
loop_
_entity_poly.entity_id
_entity_poly.type
_entity_poly.pdbx_seq_one_letter_code
_entity_poly.pdbx_strand_id
1 'polypeptide(L)'
;MRRELEDQAARVQDLEEMIGIVEKNKREVEQHLAVEIKDKDEEIQKLQGQVQNNALLSAELRKLLEKNEKQLADLKKNVEELEDVLNNKVAEIEDLTDALTEKEREIIRLTEVLAEEKKQTVRQLKRQLDELLKKIKTQERQMKDLVEKIQLKEAENAFYKQDFESERTDRQRIHAKYEELKIKTEEERLQHKADKDAMANLTEELQKHEEWIQVLTAQVNAYSREVDRQKGIVTQSQEKHKTEVNELVERLASGTKSKEQLDNELTRMRQQLDNVSADKEELLRAYHQERAKLEDQIDKLKKANIVLKDKLLASIKSPSELSRLHEVERQLSSKQEEVISLQKILSGFQNTWELSHREVSLLEELGRGGYGVVWVGQLRVAVKKLHEWIVSQHNMETFHHEINIMSQLRHPNLLQFIG
;
A
#
# COMPACT_ATOMS: atom_id res chain seq x y z
N MET A 1 -81.05 110.55 173.86
CA MET A 1 -82.17 109.59 173.73
C MET A 1 -83.03 109.74 172.47
N ARG A 2 -83.86 110.78 172.24
CA ARG A 2 -84.66 110.84 170.98
C ARG A 2 -83.83 111.11 169.70
N ARG A 3 -82.73 111.87 169.78
CA ARG A 3 -81.82 112.17 168.64
C ARG A 3 -80.90 111.01 168.24
N GLU A 4 -80.58 110.08 169.13
CA GLU A 4 -79.68 108.95 168.81
C GLU A 4 -80.37 107.83 168.04
N LEU A 5 -81.70 107.70 168.17
CA LEU A 5 -82.48 106.69 167.46
C LEU A 5 -82.73 107.08 165.99
N GLU A 6 -82.88 108.37 165.69
CA GLU A 6 -83.03 108.86 164.31
C GLU A 6 -81.72 108.71 163.51
N ASP A 7 -80.57 108.96 164.14
CA ASP A 7 -79.24 108.75 163.51
C ASP A 7 -78.93 107.27 163.24
N GLN A 8 -79.40 106.35 164.09
CA GLN A 8 -79.24 104.92 163.85
C GLN A 8 -80.16 104.41 162.74
N ALA A 9 -81.39 104.95 162.63
CA ALA A 9 -82.32 104.58 161.56
C ALA A 9 -81.79 105.01 160.17
N ALA A 10 -81.20 106.20 160.05
CA ALA A 10 -80.59 106.67 158.81
C ALA A 10 -79.41 105.80 158.36
N ARG A 11 -78.54 105.37 159.30
CA ARG A 11 -77.42 104.48 158.97
C ARG A 11 -77.85 103.09 158.52
N VAL A 12 -78.95 102.56 159.07
CA VAL A 12 -79.51 101.27 158.62
C VAL A 12 -80.05 101.40 157.20
N GLN A 13 -80.72 102.51 156.89
CA GLN A 13 -81.25 102.78 155.55
C GLN A 13 -80.12 102.93 154.51
N ASP A 14 -79.04 103.63 154.84
CA ASP A 14 -77.85 103.76 153.97
C ASP A 14 -77.16 102.39 153.75
N LEU A 15 -77.11 101.54 154.78
CA LEU A 15 -76.55 100.20 154.67
C LEU A 15 -77.43 99.26 153.83
N GLU A 16 -78.75 99.35 153.96
CA GLU A 16 -79.69 98.61 153.11
C GLU A 16 -79.57 99.03 151.64
N GLU A 17 -79.39 100.32 151.35
CA GLU A 17 -79.16 100.81 150.00
C GLU A 17 -77.80 100.35 149.44
N MET A 18 -76.73 100.39 150.24
CA MET A 18 -75.43 99.82 149.87
C MET A 18 -75.51 98.32 149.60
N ILE A 19 -76.22 97.55 150.42
CA ILE A 19 -76.44 96.11 150.20
C ILE A 19 -77.19 95.89 148.90
N GLY A 20 -78.24 96.67 148.63
CA GLY A 20 -78.99 96.59 147.37
C GLY A 20 -78.13 96.87 146.13
N ILE A 21 -77.22 97.85 146.19
CA ILE A 21 -76.26 98.15 145.12
C ILE A 21 -75.26 97.01 144.95
N VAL A 22 -74.70 96.47 146.03
CA VAL A 22 -73.76 95.35 145.99
C VAL A 22 -74.42 94.09 145.44
N GLU A 23 -75.65 93.79 145.83
CA GLU A 23 -76.41 92.65 145.30
C GLU A 23 -76.74 92.81 143.81
N LYS A 24 -77.08 94.03 143.39
CA LYS A 24 -77.31 94.33 141.97
C LYS A 24 -76.02 94.15 141.16
N ASN A 25 -74.91 94.73 141.61
CA ASN A 25 -73.61 94.58 140.96
C ASN A 25 -73.17 93.11 140.92
N LYS A 26 -73.41 92.36 141.99
CA LYS A 26 -73.14 90.92 142.03
C LYS A 26 -73.95 90.18 140.96
N ARG A 27 -75.26 90.44 140.84
CA ARG A 27 -76.09 89.82 139.80
C ARG A 27 -75.65 90.19 138.39
N GLU A 28 -75.26 91.45 138.16
CA GLU A 28 -74.76 91.90 136.85
C GLU A 28 -73.43 91.20 136.49
N VAL A 29 -72.53 91.06 137.45
CA VAL A 29 -71.26 90.31 137.28
C VAL A 29 -71.53 88.82 137.04
N GLU A 30 -72.44 88.21 137.80
CA GLU A 30 -72.84 86.80 137.61
C GLU A 30 -73.48 86.57 136.24
N GLN A 31 -74.32 87.48 135.76
CA GLN A 31 -74.92 87.41 134.42
C GLN A 31 -73.86 87.56 133.33
N HIS A 32 -72.94 88.51 133.45
CA HIS A 32 -71.85 88.71 132.49
C HIS A 32 -70.94 87.47 132.43
N LEU A 33 -70.54 86.94 133.58
CA LEU A 33 -69.74 85.71 133.67
C LEU A 33 -70.49 84.51 133.08
N ALA A 34 -71.81 84.39 133.30
CA ALA A 34 -72.60 83.29 132.74
C ALA A 34 -72.67 83.32 131.20
N VAL A 35 -72.81 84.52 130.61
CA VAL A 35 -72.77 84.68 129.15
C VAL A 35 -71.39 84.36 128.61
N GLU A 36 -70.34 84.87 129.24
CA GLU A 36 -68.95 84.64 128.81
C GLU A 36 -68.55 83.15 128.92
N ILE A 37 -68.99 82.46 129.97
CA ILE A 37 -68.82 81.00 130.11
C ILE A 37 -69.54 80.27 128.98
N LYS A 38 -70.77 80.66 128.65
CA LYS A 38 -71.55 80.02 127.58
C LYS A 38 -70.89 80.22 126.21
N ASP A 39 -70.45 81.42 125.89
CA ASP A 39 -69.75 81.71 124.64
C ASP A 39 -68.44 80.92 124.54
N LYS A 40 -67.72 80.79 125.67
CA LYS A 40 -66.52 79.95 125.75
C LYS A 40 -66.82 78.47 125.61
N ASP A 41 -67.93 77.97 126.16
CA ASP A 41 -68.36 76.58 126.00
C ASP A 41 -68.74 76.27 124.55
N GLU A 42 -69.44 77.19 123.85
CA GLU A 42 -69.74 77.05 122.42
C GLU A 42 -68.46 77.05 121.57
N GLU A 43 -67.48 77.90 121.90
CA GLU A 43 -66.16 77.92 121.25
C GLU A 43 -65.39 76.60 121.49
N ILE A 44 -65.42 76.08 122.72
CA ILE A 44 -64.82 74.78 123.08
C ILE A 44 -65.46 73.64 122.30
N GLN A 45 -66.79 73.59 122.20
CA GLN A 45 -67.49 72.54 121.44
C GLN A 45 -67.11 72.56 119.96
N LYS A 46 -67.02 73.75 119.35
CA LYS A 46 -66.60 73.90 117.96
C LYS A 46 -65.16 73.41 117.74
N LEU A 47 -64.25 73.80 118.64
CA LEU A 47 -62.86 73.35 118.61
C LEU A 47 -62.75 71.83 118.82
N GLN A 48 -63.55 71.25 119.72
CA GLN A 48 -63.62 69.80 119.93
C GLN A 48 -64.05 69.06 118.65
N GLY A 49 -65.07 69.55 117.95
CA GLY A 49 -65.49 68.98 116.67
C GLY A 49 -64.41 69.05 115.59
N GLN A 50 -63.68 70.17 115.51
CA GLN A 50 -62.54 70.31 114.60
C GLN A 50 -61.39 69.36 114.94
N VAL A 51 -61.07 69.20 116.23
CA VAL A 51 -60.05 68.25 116.70
C VAL A 51 -60.45 66.82 116.33
N GLN A 52 -61.74 66.47 116.47
CA GLN A 52 -62.25 65.14 116.14
C GLN A 52 -62.20 64.84 114.64
N ASN A 53 -62.56 65.81 113.79
CA ASN A 53 -62.41 65.70 112.33
C ASN A 53 -60.95 65.59 111.90
N ASN A 54 -60.06 66.41 112.48
CA ASN A 54 -58.63 66.32 112.20
C ASN A 54 -58.03 64.98 112.64
N ALA A 55 -58.52 64.42 113.74
CA ALA A 55 -58.12 63.09 114.20
C ALA A 55 -58.54 61.98 113.21
N LEU A 56 -59.77 62.06 112.67
CA LEU A 56 -60.25 61.12 111.65
C LEU A 56 -59.44 61.21 110.36
N LEU A 57 -59.23 62.44 109.84
CA LEU A 57 -58.44 62.66 108.62
C LEU A 57 -56.98 62.21 108.80
N SER A 58 -56.38 62.46 109.96
CA SER A 58 -55.04 61.98 110.31
C SER A 58 -54.97 60.46 110.33
N ALA A 59 -55.99 59.77 110.85
CA ALA A 59 -56.06 58.32 110.82
C ALA A 59 -56.18 57.76 109.40
N GLU A 60 -56.94 58.41 108.53
CA GLU A 60 -57.11 58.00 107.13
C GLU A 60 -55.83 58.21 106.30
N LEU A 61 -55.17 59.36 106.47
CA LEU A 61 -53.87 59.64 105.88
C LEU A 61 -52.81 58.63 106.33
N ARG A 62 -52.78 58.26 107.63
CA ARG A 62 -51.87 57.23 108.14
C ARG A 62 -52.08 55.88 107.46
N LYS A 63 -53.33 55.45 107.26
CA LYS A 63 -53.63 54.19 106.55
C LYS A 63 -53.15 54.20 105.11
N LEU A 64 -53.36 55.30 104.39
CA LEU A 64 -52.86 55.44 103.01
C LEU A 64 -51.33 55.45 102.96
N LEU A 65 -50.70 56.13 103.90
CA LEU A 65 -49.24 56.19 104.01
C LEU A 65 -48.66 54.79 104.26
N GLU A 66 -49.25 54.03 105.19
CA GLU A 66 -48.84 52.65 105.47
C GLU A 66 -49.03 51.73 104.26
N LYS A 67 -50.12 51.90 103.48
CA LYS A 67 -50.33 51.14 102.24
C LYS A 67 -49.27 51.46 101.18
N ASN A 68 -48.97 52.74 100.98
CA ASN A 68 -47.96 53.17 100.01
C ASN A 68 -46.56 52.73 100.43
N GLU A 69 -46.24 52.76 101.73
CA GLU A 69 -44.97 52.25 102.25
C GLU A 69 -44.81 50.76 101.98
N LYS A 70 -45.88 49.96 102.19
CA LYS A 70 -45.89 48.53 101.85
C LYS A 70 -45.67 48.31 100.34
N GLN A 71 -46.41 49.01 99.49
CA GLN A 71 -46.24 48.90 98.04
C GLN A 71 -44.84 49.31 97.57
N LEU A 72 -44.27 50.37 98.17
CA LEU A 72 -42.92 50.81 97.87
C LEU A 72 -41.88 49.78 98.30
N ALA A 73 -42.09 49.12 99.45
CA ALA A 73 -41.22 48.04 99.91
C ALA A 73 -41.27 46.83 98.96
N ASP A 74 -42.46 46.40 98.54
CA ASP A 74 -42.62 45.30 97.58
C ASP A 74 -41.97 45.62 96.23
N LEU A 75 -42.17 46.84 95.73
CA LEU A 75 -41.54 47.28 94.48
C LEU A 75 -40.01 47.32 94.59
N LYS A 76 -39.46 47.81 95.70
CA LYS A 76 -38.01 47.81 95.94
C LYS A 76 -37.45 46.39 95.94
N LYS A 77 -38.14 45.46 96.61
CA LYS A 77 -37.74 44.05 96.62
C LYS A 77 -37.74 43.44 95.22
N ASN A 78 -38.77 43.72 94.41
CA ASN A 78 -38.82 43.23 93.03
C ASN A 78 -37.70 43.82 92.15
N VAL A 79 -37.33 45.09 92.38
CA VAL A 79 -36.20 45.72 91.68
C VAL A 79 -34.89 45.04 92.06
N GLU A 80 -34.66 44.78 93.35
CA GLU A 80 -33.47 44.05 93.82
C GLU A 80 -33.40 42.64 93.19
N GLU A 81 -34.52 41.90 93.18
CA GLU A 81 -34.58 40.57 92.56
C GLU A 81 -34.29 40.63 91.04
N LEU A 82 -34.78 41.64 90.34
CA LEU A 82 -34.50 41.84 88.90
C LEU A 82 -33.06 42.27 88.63
N GLU A 83 -32.47 43.10 89.49
CA GLU A 83 -31.07 43.48 89.41
C GLU A 83 -30.15 42.27 89.59
N ASP A 84 -30.46 41.38 90.55
CA ASP A 84 -29.73 40.13 90.75
C ASP A 84 -29.82 39.22 89.51
N VAL A 85 -31.01 39.07 88.93
CA VAL A 85 -31.19 38.30 87.69
C VAL A 85 -30.42 38.93 86.52
N LEU A 86 -30.48 40.26 86.38
CA LEU A 86 -29.76 40.97 85.33
C LEU A 86 -28.25 40.77 85.47
N ASN A 87 -27.70 40.94 86.68
CA ASN A 87 -26.28 40.75 86.96
C ASN A 87 -25.83 39.32 86.64
N ASN A 88 -26.63 38.31 87.01
CA ASN A 88 -26.35 36.92 86.67
C ASN A 88 -26.35 36.68 85.14
N LYS A 89 -27.29 37.30 84.41
CA LYS A 89 -27.33 37.19 82.94
C LYS A 89 -26.19 37.94 82.26
N VAL A 90 -25.75 39.07 82.80
CA VAL A 90 -24.57 39.79 82.31
C VAL A 90 -23.33 38.91 82.47
N ALA A 91 -23.12 38.30 83.65
CA ALA A 91 -22.01 37.38 83.87
C ALA A 91 -22.04 36.18 82.91
N GLU A 92 -23.20 35.57 82.67
CA GLU A 92 -23.35 34.47 81.71
C GLU A 92 -23.00 34.89 80.27
N ILE A 93 -23.36 36.12 79.88
CA ILE A 93 -23.00 36.68 78.56
C ILE A 93 -21.49 36.93 78.46
N GLU A 94 -20.86 37.42 79.52
CA GLU A 94 -19.41 37.62 79.56
C GLU A 94 -18.66 36.29 79.40
N ASP A 95 -19.04 35.26 80.16
CA ASP A 95 -18.45 33.91 80.05
C ASP A 95 -18.61 33.32 78.63
N LEU A 96 -19.80 33.45 78.04
CA LEU A 96 -20.06 33.00 76.67
C LEU A 96 -19.26 33.78 75.63
N THR A 97 -19.07 35.08 75.85
CA THR A 97 -18.27 35.94 74.98
C THR A 97 -16.81 35.52 75.02
N ASP A 98 -16.25 35.28 76.21
CA ASP A 98 -14.88 34.80 76.37
C ASP A 98 -14.70 33.43 75.70
N ALA A 99 -15.64 32.50 75.89
CA ALA A 99 -15.62 31.20 75.23
C ALA A 99 -15.67 31.32 73.69
N LEU A 100 -16.48 32.24 73.16
CA LEU A 100 -16.56 32.50 71.72
C LEU A 100 -15.24 33.04 71.18
N THR A 101 -14.62 34.01 71.86
CA THR A 101 -13.35 34.59 71.42
C THR A 101 -12.22 33.55 71.40
N GLU A 102 -12.19 32.61 72.35
CA GLU A 102 -11.19 31.54 72.34
C GLU A 102 -11.42 30.57 71.17
N LYS A 103 -12.69 30.26 70.85
CA LYS A 103 -13.03 29.44 69.67
C LYS A 103 -12.66 30.14 68.36
N GLU A 104 -12.86 31.45 68.26
CA GLU A 104 -12.42 32.23 67.09
C GLU A 104 -10.90 32.18 66.92
N ARG A 105 -10.12 32.31 68.00
CA ARG A 105 -8.66 32.15 67.96
C ARG A 105 -8.24 30.75 67.51
N GLU A 106 -8.92 29.72 67.99
CA GLU A 106 -8.65 28.34 67.61
C GLU A 106 -8.92 28.10 66.11
N ILE A 107 -10.02 28.64 65.57
CA ILE A 107 -10.32 28.59 64.13
C ILE A 107 -9.22 29.27 63.32
N ILE A 108 -8.75 30.45 63.74
CA ILE A 108 -7.66 31.16 63.05
C ILE A 108 -6.40 30.29 63.02
N ARG A 109 -5.98 29.73 64.16
CA ARG A 109 -4.79 28.85 64.24
C ARG A 109 -4.92 27.64 63.33
N LEU A 110 -6.05 26.94 63.36
CA LEU A 110 -6.30 25.77 62.51
C LEU A 110 -6.29 26.12 61.02
N THR A 111 -6.83 27.29 60.68
CA THR A 111 -6.85 27.78 59.29
C THR A 111 -5.44 28.08 58.77
N GLU A 112 -4.58 28.67 59.60
CA GLU A 112 -3.17 28.94 59.27
C GLU A 112 -2.37 27.65 59.07
N VAL A 113 -2.53 26.68 59.98
CA VAL A 113 -1.87 25.36 59.86
C VAL A 113 -2.29 24.66 58.58
N LEU A 114 -3.60 24.60 58.30
CA LEU A 114 -4.12 24.00 57.08
C LEU A 114 -3.61 24.70 55.81
N ALA A 115 -3.46 26.02 55.85
CA ALA A 115 -2.93 26.79 54.72
C ALA A 115 -1.45 26.45 54.46
N GLU A 116 -0.62 26.33 55.50
CA GLU A 116 0.79 25.98 55.34
C GLU A 116 0.97 24.51 54.91
N GLU A 117 0.19 23.58 55.44
CA GLU A 117 0.19 22.18 54.99
C GLU A 117 -0.16 22.05 53.50
N LYS A 118 -1.21 22.76 53.06
CA LYS A 118 -1.58 22.82 51.63
C LYS A 118 -0.44 23.39 50.79
N LYS A 119 0.19 24.47 51.25
CA LYS A 119 1.32 25.09 50.56
C LYS A 119 2.53 24.17 50.46
N GLN A 120 2.85 23.42 51.51
CA GLN A 120 3.92 22.42 51.49
C GLN A 120 3.60 21.27 50.53
N THR A 121 2.37 20.75 50.57
CA THR A 121 1.92 19.69 49.66
C THR A 121 2.02 20.12 48.20
N VAL A 122 1.55 21.33 47.88
CA VAL A 122 1.67 21.90 46.52
C VAL A 122 3.14 22.06 46.10
N ARG A 123 4.03 22.51 46.99
CA ARG A 123 5.47 22.60 46.71
C ARG A 123 6.08 21.22 46.42
N GLN A 124 5.70 20.19 47.17
CA GLN A 124 6.18 18.82 46.96
C GLN A 124 5.70 18.26 45.63
N LEU A 125 4.40 18.38 45.33
CA LEU A 125 3.83 17.94 44.05
C LEU A 125 4.48 18.66 42.86
N LYS A 126 4.75 19.96 42.98
CA LYS A 126 5.44 20.72 41.94
C LYS A 126 6.86 20.21 41.67
N ARG A 127 7.62 19.89 42.72
CA ARG A 127 8.96 19.28 42.57
C ARG A 127 8.91 17.93 41.87
N GLN A 128 7.96 17.06 42.26
CA GLN A 128 7.77 15.75 41.62
C GLN A 128 7.41 15.92 40.14
N LEU A 129 6.54 16.87 39.82
CA LEU A 129 6.17 17.19 38.43
C LEU A 129 7.38 17.66 37.63
N ASP A 130 8.20 18.57 38.18
CA ASP A 130 9.41 19.08 37.50
C ASP A 130 10.44 17.96 37.24
N GLU A 131 10.59 17.01 38.17
CA GLU A 131 11.45 15.84 37.99
C GLU A 131 10.94 14.90 36.90
N LEU A 132 9.63 14.62 36.89
CA LEU A 132 9.00 13.81 35.84
C LEU A 132 9.14 14.47 34.47
N LEU A 133 8.93 15.79 34.37
CA LEU A 133 9.12 16.55 33.14
C LEU A 133 10.58 16.48 32.62
N LYS A 134 11.57 16.53 33.51
CA LYS A 134 12.98 16.35 33.13
C LYS A 134 13.27 14.94 32.60
N LYS A 135 12.69 13.90 33.22
CA LYS A 135 12.82 12.50 32.76
C LYS A 135 12.21 12.34 31.38
N ILE A 136 10.98 12.83 31.16
CA ILE A 136 10.30 12.78 29.87
C ILE A 136 11.14 13.45 28.78
N LYS A 137 11.63 14.67 29.01
CA LYS A 137 12.50 15.39 28.04
C LYS A 137 13.78 14.63 27.70
N THR A 138 14.34 13.89 28.65
CA THR A 138 15.54 13.08 28.43
C THR A 138 15.22 11.86 27.58
N GLN A 139 14.11 11.19 27.88
CA GLN A 139 13.62 10.05 27.09
C GLN A 139 13.24 10.44 25.66
N GLU A 140 12.62 11.61 25.48
CA GLU A 140 12.30 12.15 24.14
C GLU A 140 13.55 12.34 23.29
N ARG A 141 14.65 12.86 23.87
CA ARG A 141 15.94 12.98 23.18
C ARG A 141 16.51 11.61 22.81
N GLN A 142 16.52 10.67 23.75
CA GLN A 142 17.00 9.31 23.48
C GLN A 142 16.19 8.61 22.39
N MET A 143 14.86 8.79 22.40
CA MET A 143 13.97 8.22 21.39
C MET A 143 14.23 8.83 20.02
N LYS A 144 14.48 10.14 19.95
CA LYS A 144 14.87 10.81 18.70
C LYS A 144 16.18 10.24 18.14
N ASP A 145 17.21 10.10 18.97
CA ASP A 145 18.50 9.53 18.56
C ASP A 145 18.37 8.08 18.06
N LEU A 146 17.49 7.28 18.69
CA LEU A 146 17.21 5.90 18.27
C LEU A 146 16.48 5.85 16.93
N VAL A 147 15.51 6.74 16.71
CA VAL A 147 14.79 6.83 15.43
C VAL A 147 15.76 7.20 14.30
N GLU A 148 16.65 8.17 14.51
CA GLU A 148 17.67 8.53 13.53
C GLU A 148 18.61 7.34 13.20
N LYS A 149 19.03 6.56 14.21
CA LYS A 149 19.83 5.35 13.99
C LYS A 149 19.08 4.26 13.22
N ILE A 150 17.78 4.08 13.49
CA ILE A 150 16.95 3.11 12.76
C ILE A 150 16.83 3.52 11.29
N GLN A 151 16.56 4.80 11.01
CA GLN A 151 16.47 5.31 9.64
C GLN A 151 17.78 5.13 8.86
N LEU A 152 18.92 5.37 9.49
CA LEU A 152 20.23 5.10 8.88
C LEU A 152 20.41 3.61 8.56
N LYS A 153 20.04 2.71 9.47
CA LYS A 153 20.13 1.26 9.24
C LYS A 153 19.15 0.77 8.18
N GLU A 154 17.96 1.36 8.09
CA GLU A 154 17.00 1.08 7.03
C GLU A 154 17.54 1.50 5.66
N ALA A 155 18.18 2.67 5.57
CA ALA A 155 18.84 3.13 4.35
C ALA A 155 20.01 2.22 3.94
N GLU A 156 20.87 1.82 4.89
CA GLU A 156 21.94 0.83 4.65
C GLU A 156 21.37 -0.50 4.14
N ASN A 157 20.30 -1.01 4.77
CA ASN A 157 19.64 -2.24 4.34
C ASN A 157 19.00 -2.12 2.95
N ALA A 158 18.48 -0.95 2.59
CA ALA A 158 17.95 -0.69 1.24
C ALA A 158 19.06 -0.76 0.19
N PHE A 159 20.24 -0.20 0.49
CA PHE A 159 21.42 -0.30 -0.38
C PHE A 159 21.85 -1.76 -0.56
N TYR A 160 21.97 -2.52 0.54
CA TYR A 160 22.31 -3.94 0.45
C TYR A 160 21.29 -4.74 -0.37
N LYS A 161 19.99 -4.48 -0.21
CA LYS A 161 18.96 -5.14 -1.02
C LYS A 161 19.12 -4.84 -2.51
N GLN A 162 19.44 -3.59 -2.86
CA GLN A 162 19.69 -3.19 -4.25
C GLN A 162 20.92 -3.91 -4.83
N ASP A 163 22.01 -3.97 -4.07
CA ASP A 163 23.23 -4.67 -4.48
C ASP A 163 22.98 -6.16 -4.71
N PHE A 164 22.26 -6.82 -3.78
CA PHE A 164 21.89 -8.23 -3.92
C PHE A 164 21.02 -8.48 -5.16
N GLU A 165 20.07 -7.60 -5.45
CA GLU A 165 19.22 -7.74 -6.64
C GLU A 165 20.04 -7.51 -7.92
N SER A 166 20.95 -6.53 -7.92
CA SER A 166 21.88 -6.32 -9.05
C SER A 166 22.72 -7.58 -9.30
N GLU A 167 23.35 -8.14 -8.26
CA GLU A 167 24.17 -9.35 -8.39
C GLU A 167 23.33 -10.55 -8.85
N ARG A 168 22.07 -10.67 -8.39
CA ARG A 168 21.15 -11.69 -8.86
C ARG A 168 20.88 -11.56 -10.37
N THR A 169 20.61 -10.34 -10.86
CA THR A 169 20.37 -10.13 -12.29
C THR A 169 21.63 -10.40 -13.13
N ASP A 170 22.81 -10.08 -12.61
CA ASP A 170 24.08 -10.35 -13.29
C ASP A 170 24.34 -11.85 -13.37
N ARG A 171 24.11 -12.60 -12.28
CA ARG A 171 24.20 -14.07 -12.27
C ARG A 171 23.23 -14.70 -13.27
N GLN A 172 22.00 -14.22 -13.35
CA GLN A 172 21.02 -14.69 -14.34
C GLN A 172 21.48 -14.42 -15.78
N ARG A 173 22.00 -13.22 -16.06
CA ARG A 173 22.55 -12.87 -17.37
C ARG A 173 23.75 -13.73 -17.76
N ILE A 174 24.68 -13.96 -16.83
CA ILE A 174 25.85 -14.83 -17.05
C ILE A 174 25.38 -16.27 -17.31
N HIS A 175 24.43 -16.78 -16.53
CA HIS A 175 23.89 -18.12 -16.72
C HIS A 175 23.20 -18.29 -18.08
N ALA A 176 22.36 -17.34 -18.49
CA ALA A 176 21.72 -17.37 -19.81
C ALA A 176 22.76 -17.40 -20.93
N LYS A 177 23.78 -16.54 -20.85
CA LYS A 177 24.88 -16.50 -21.82
C LYS A 177 25.69 -17.80 -21.85
N TYR A 178 25.90 -18.42 -20.69
CA TYR A 178 26.56 -19.73 -20.59
C TYR A 178 25.77 -20.83 -21.30
N GLU A 179 24.45 -20.91 -21.09
CA GLU A 179 23.62 -21.90 -21.79
C GLU A 179 23.56 -21.65 -23.31
N GLU A 180 23.51 -20.40 -23.76
CA GLU A 180 23.63 -20.07 -25.19
C GLU A 180 24.97 -20.54 -25.78
N LEU A 181 26.08 -20.23 -25.11
CA LEU A 181 27.43 -20.66 -25.54
C LEU A 181 27.55 -22.19 -25.58
N LYS A 182 26.97 -22.88 -24.60
CA LYS A 182 26.97 -24.34 -24.52
C LYS A 182 26.22 -24.98 -25.68
N ILE A 183 25.05 -24.46 -26.03
CA ILE A 183 24.29 -24.91 -27.22
C ILE A 183 25.11 -24.67 -28.48
N LYS A 184 25.64 -23.45 -28.66
CA LYS A 184 26.44 -23.10 -29.84
C LYS A 184 27.68 -23.99 -29.98
N THR A 185 28.36 -24.30 -28.88
CA THR A 185 29.53 -25.19 -28.88
C THR A 185 29.14 -26.61 -29.30
N GLU A 186 27.99 -27.11 -28.87
CA GLU A 186 27.50 -28.43 -29.27
C GLU A 186 27.07 -28.47 -30.75
N GLU A 187 26.44 -27.40 -31.25
CA GLU A 187 26.15 -27.24 -32.68
C GLU A 187 27.43 -27.23 -33.52
N GLU A 188 28.44 -26.45 -33.14
CA GLU A 188 29.75 -26.42 -33.80
C GLU A 188 30.44 -27.80 -33.76
N ARG A 189 30.31 -28.55 -32.65
CA ARG A 189 30.83 -29.91 -32.52
C ARG A 189 30.15 -30.88 -33.48
N LEU A 190 28.82 -30.80 -33.59
CA LEU A 190 28.05 -31.63 -34.52
C LEU A 190 28.36 -31.28 -35.97
N GLN A 191 28.49 -29.99 -36.29
CA GLN A 191 28.89 -29.53 -37.62
C GLN A 191 30.29 -30.02 -37.98
N HIS A 192 31.27 -29.84 -37.10
CA HIS A 192 32.63 -30.32 -37.32
C HIS A 192 32.67 -31.85 -37.51
N LYS A 193 31.82 -32.61 -36.79
CA LYS A 193 31.70 -34.05 -37.02
C LYS A 193 31.16 -34.34 -38.43
N ALA A 194 30.10 -33.67 -38.86
CA ALA A 194 29.53 -33.82 -40.19
C ALA A 194 30.54 -33.46 -41.30
N ASP A 195 31.28 -32.36 -41.13
CA ASP A 195 32.32 -31.92 -42.07
C ASP A 195 33.46 -32.94 -42.14
N LYS A 196 33.86 -33.52 -40.99
CA LYS A 196 34.88 -34.57 -40.95
C LYS A 196 34.41 -35.84 -41.67
N ASP A 197 33.16 -36.26 -41.46
CA ASP A 197 32.58 -37.43 -42.13
C ASP A 197 32.46 -37.18 -43.65
N ALA A 198 32.07 -35.98 -44.07
CA ALA A 198 32.05 -35.57 -45.48
C ALA A 198 33.45 -35.58 -46.11
N MET A 199 34.46 -35.05 -45.41
CA MET A 199 35.86 -35.09 -45.85
C MET A 199 36.39 -36.51 -45.98
N ALA A 200 36.03 -37.42 -45.06
CA ALA A 200 36.41 -38.82 -45.16
C ALA A 200 35.82 -39.48 -46.42
N ASN A 201 34.53 -39.24 -46.72
CA ASN A 201 33.89 -39.74 -47.93
C ASN A 201 34.53 -39.20 -49.21
N LEU A 202 34.79 -37.89 -49.27
CA LEU A 202 35.50 -37.25 -50.39
C LEU A 202 36.91 -37.81 -50.57
N THR A 203 37.62 -38.10 -49.48
CA THR A 203 38.95 -38.72 -49.53
C THR A 203 38.88 -40.13 -50.10
N GLU A 204 37.86 -40.91 -49.72
CA GLU A 204 37.64 -42.26 -50.27
C GLU A 204 37.31 -42.21 -51.76
N GLU A 205 36.48 -41.26 -52.21
CA GLU A 205 36.20 -41.04 -53.63
C GLU A 205 37.46 -40.61 -54.41
N LEU A 206 38.25 -39.70 -53.88
CA LEU A 206 39.53 -39.30 -54.47
C LEU A 206 40.48 -40.49 -54.61
N GLN A 207 40.57 -41.35 -53.59
CA GLN A 207 41.39 -42.55 -53.66
C GLN A 207 40.92 -43.51 -54.77
N LYS A 208 39.60 -43.71 -54.93
CA LYS A 208 39.04 -44.51 -56.04
C LYS A 208 39.38 -43.90 -57.40
N HIS A 209 39.31 -42.58 -57.53
CA HIS A 209 39.72 -41.89 -58.76
C HIS A 209 41.22 -42.01 -59.02
N GLU A 210 42.07 -41.91 -58.00
CA GLU A 210 43.53 -42.10 -58.10
C GLU A 210 43.86 -43.51 -58.61
N GLU A 211 43.22 -44.54 -58.05
CA GLU A 211 43.35 -45.94 -58.48
C GLU A 211 42.93 -46.11 -59.95
N TRP A 212 41.82 -45.48 -60.35
CA TRP A 212 41.35 -45.52 -61.74
C TRP A 212 42.32 -44.82 -62.71
N ILE A 213 42.88 -43.67 -62.31
CA ILE A 213 43.92 -42.96 -63.07
C ILE A 213 45.17 -43.84 -63.21
N GLN A 214 45.59 -44.54 -62.16
CA GLN A 214 46.74 -45.47 -62.23
C GLN A 214 46.49 -46.61 -63.22
N VAL A 215 45.29 -47.22 -63.19
CA VAL A 215 44.90 -48.27 -64.14
C VAL A 215 44.93 -47.74 -65.57
N LEU A 216 44.32 -46.59 -65.82
CA LEU A 216 44.36 -45.95 -67.14
C LEU A 216 45.78 -45.62 -67.59
N THR A 217 46.61 -45.11 -66.70
CA THR A 217 48.02 -44.79 -66.99
C THR A 217 48.79 -46.05 -67.37
N ALA A 218 48.60 -47.15 -66.65
CA ALA A 218 49.20 -48.43 -66.99
C ALA A 218 48.73 -48.94 -68.36
N GLN A 219 47.45 -48.75 -68.68
CA GLN A 219 46.88 -49.15 -69.96
C GLN A 219 47.40 -48.30 -71.13
N VAL A 220 47.50 -46.97 -70.97
CA VAL A 220 48.14 -46.08 -71.95
C VAL A 220 49.60 -46.46 -72.17
N ASN A 221 50.33 -46.76 -71.10
CA ASN A 221 51.72 -47.21 -71.20
C ASN A 221 51.85 -48.55 -71.94
N ALA A 222 50.92 -49.49 -71.71
CA ALA A 222 50.90 -50.76 -72.44
C ALA A 222 50.63 -50.55 -73.95
N TYR A 223 49.67 -49.69 -74.30
CA TYR A 223 49.43 -49.31 -75.69
C TYR A 223 50.63 -48.61 -76.31
N SER A 224 51.33 -47.73 -75.58
CA SER A 224 52.53 -47.06 -76.07
C SER A 224 53.64 -48.07 -76.38
N ARG A 225 53.87 -49.06 -75.51
CA ARG A 225 54.84 -50.15 -75.76
C ARG A 225 54.46 -50.98 -76.99
N GLU A 226 53.17 -51.24 -77.19
CA GLU A 226 52.68 -51.97 -78.36
C GLU A 226 52.89 -51.18 -79.66
N VAL A 227 52.65 -49.86 -79.64
CA VAL A 227 52.95 -48.96 -80.75
C VAL A 227 54.46 -48.97 -81.05
N ASP A 228 55.32 -48.90 -80.04
CA ASP A 228 56.78 -48.95 -80.23
C ASP A 228 57.24 -50.32 -80.76
N ARG A 229 56.62 -51.42 -80.33
CA ARG A 229 56.84 -52.76 -80.90
C ARG A 229 56.49 -52.81 -82.38
N GLN A 230 55.34 -52.26 -82.76
CA GLN A 230 54.92 -52.20 -84.16
C GLN A 230 55.86 -51.34 -85.00
N LYS A 231 56.31 -50.19 -84.48
CA LYS A 231 57.36 -49.39 -85.13
C LYS A 231 58.63 -50.20 -85.35
N GLY A 232 59.10 -50.95 -84.35
CA GLY A 232 60.29 -51.80 -84.47
C GLY A 232 60.17 -52.86 -85.58
N ILE A 233 59.00 -53.48 -85.73
CA ILE A 233 58.73 -54.46 -86.81
C ILE A 233 58.77 -53.79 -88.18
N VAL A 234 58.17 -52.60 -88.31
CA VAL A 234 58.19 -51.83 -89.57
C VAL A 234 59.62 -51.44 -89.95
N THR A 235 60.43 -50.97 -89.00
CA THR A 235 61.84 -50.64 -89.23
C THR A 235 62.63 -51.86 -89.69
N GLN A 236 62.43 -53.02 -89.05
CA GLN A 236 63.11 -54.26 -89.40
C GLN A 236 62.72 -54.78 -90.80
N SER A 237 61.45 -54.60 -91.20
CA SER A 237 60.97 -54.89 -92.56
C SER A 237 61.60 -53.95 -93.59
N GLN A 238 61.71 -52.64 -93.31
CA GLN A 238 62.33 -51.68 -94.20
C GLN A 238 63.83 -51.95 -94.43
N GLU A 239 64.56 -52.35 -93.39
CA GLU A 239 65.99 -52.69 -93.51
C GLU A 239 66.21 -53.94 -94.38
N LYS A 240 65.31 -54.92 -94.31
CA LYS A 240 65.35 -56.14 -95.14
C LYS A 240 65.11 -55.85 -96.63
N HIS A 241 64.16 -54.97 -96.94
CA HIS A 241 63.92 -54.54 -98.32
C HIS A 241 65.07 -53.69 -98.88
N LYS A 242 65.78 -52.93 -98.03
CA LYS A 242 66.98 -52.17 -98.43
C LYS A 242 68.15 -53.09 -98.81
N THR A 243 68.33 -54.22 -98.13
CA THR A 243 69.33 -55.23 -98.50
C THR A 243 68.99 -55.99 -99.80
N GLU A 244 67.72 -56.31 -100.04
CA GLU A 244 67.26 -56.99 -101.28
C GLU A 244 67.40 -56.09 -102.53
N VAL A 245 67.21 -54.78 -102.39
CA VAL A 245 67.41 -53.81 -103.49
C VAL A 245 68.89 -53.68 -103.87
N ASN A 246 69.82 -53.75 -102.91
CA ASN A 246 71.26 -53.66 -103.21
C ASN A 246 71.80 -54.87 -103.98
N GLU A 247 71.27 -56.08 -103.77
CA GLU A 247 71.66 -57.29 -104.53
C GLU A 247 71.14 -57.30 -105.98
N LEU A 248 70.04 -56.59 -106.27
CA LEU A 248 69.48 -56.48 -107.63
C LEU A 248 70.21 -55.44 -108.49
N VAL A 249 70.82 -54.42 -107.87
CA VAL A 249 71.60 -53.38 -108.57
C VAL A 249 72.94 -53.92 -109.10
N GLU A 250 73.56 -54.89 -108.42
CA GLU A 250 74.85 -55.48 -108.83
C GLU A 250 74.73 -56.46 -110.02
N ARG A 251 73.57 -57.09 -110.23
CA ARG A 251 73.32 -58.03 -111.36
C ARG A 251 72.93 -57.34 -112.67
N LEU A 252 72.56 -56.05 -112.65
CA LEU A 252 72.18 -55.27 -113.84
C LEU A 252 73.35 -54.54 -114.52
N ALA A 253 74.52 -54.49 -113.90
CA ALA A 253 75.71 -53.78 -114.42
C ALA A 253 76.53 -54.60 -115.46
N SER A 254 76.28 -55.90 -115.62
CA SER A 254 77.08 -56.79 -116.47
C SER A 254 76.44 -57.19 -117.82
N GLY A 255 75.26 -56.66 -118.17
CA GLY A 255 74.52 -57.03 -119.40
C GLY A 255 74.44 -55.97 -120.51
N THR A 256 74.92 -54.75 -120.29
CA THR A 256 74.64 -53.57 -121.16
C THR A 256 75.65 -53.32 -122.28
N LYS A 257 76.66 -54.16 -122.49
CA LYS A 257 77.64 -54.01 -123.60
C LYS A 257 77.32 -54.76 -124.89
N SER A 258 76.15 -55.41 -125.01
CA SER A 258 75.80 -56.24 -126.19
C SER A 258 74.59 -55.72 -127.00
N LYS A 259 74.11 -54.50 -126.77
CA LYS A 259 72.92 -53.95 -127.44
C LYS A 259 73.18 -52.72 -128.33
N GLU A 260 74.42 -52.23 -128.39
CA GLU A 260 74.80 -51.01 -129.13
C GLU A 260 75.15 -51.26 -130.61
N GLN A 261 75.09 -52.51 -131.09
CA GLN A 261 75.41 -52.88 -132.49
C GLN A 261 74.20 -53.14 -133.40
N LEU A 262 72.97 -53.05 -132.89
CA LEU A 262 71.74 -53.33 -133.67
C LEU A 262 70.90 -52.08 -134.00
N ASP A 263 71.29 -50.90 -133.51
CA ASP A 263 70.53 -49.64 -133.69
C ASP A 263 70.83 -48.92 -135.02
N ASN A 264 71.80 -49.40 -135.80
CA ASN A 264 72.19 -48.80 -137.08
C ASN A 264 71.47 -49.37 -138.31
N GLU A 265 70.72 -50.47 -138.20
CA GLU A 265 69.98 -51.05 -139.33
C GLU A 265 68.48 -50.72 -139.34
N LEU A 266 67.91 -50.23 -138.22
CA LEU A 266 66.47 -49.97 -138.10
C LEU A 266 66.01 -48.64 -138.74
N THR A 267 66.95 -47.76 -139.11
CA THR A 267 66.65 -46.47 -139.78
C THR A 267 66.34 -46.64 -141.27
N ARG A 268 66.66 -47.79 -141.89
CA ARG A 268 66.57 -47.99 -143.35
C ARG A 268 65.26 -48.60 -143.85
N MET A 269 64.35 -49.05 -142.97
CA MET A 269 63.14 -49.80 -143.34
C MET A 269 61.81 -49.15 -142.92
N ARG A 270 61.83 -47.91 -142.40
CA ARG A 270 60.61 -47.15 -142.01
C ARG A 270 60.30 -45.98 -142.95
N GLN A 271 60.38 -46.22 -144.25
CA GLN A 271 59.79 -45.34 -145.27
C GLN A 271 59.08 -46.18 -146.33
N GLN A 272 58.02 -46.89 -145.91
CA GLN A 272 56.90 -47.44 -146.72
C GLN A 272 56.01 -48.27 -145.77
N LEU A 273 55.12 -47.66 -144.99
CA LEU A 273 53.75 -47.20 -145.31
C LEU A 273 52.68 -48.20 -144.81
N ASP A 274 51.87 -47.71 -143.86
CA ASP A 274 50.45 -47.94 -143.58
C ASP A 274 49.74 -49.17 -144.18
N ASN A 275 49.20 -50.06 -143.33
CA ASN A 275 47.78 -49.99 -142.88
C ASN A 275 47.26 -51.28 -142.18
N VAL A 276 46.45 -51.05 -141.11
CA VAL A 276 45.22 -51.81 -140.70
C VAL A 276 45.42 -53.17 -139.99
N SER A 277 44.70 -53.59 -138.93
CA SER A 277 43.70 -53.01 -138.00
C SER A 277 43.30 -54.04 -136.89
N ALA A 278 42.89 -53.52 -135.71
CA ALA A 278 41.80 -53.94 -134.78
C ALA A 278 41.78 -55.37 -134.13
N ASP A 279 41.28 -55.66 -132.90
CA ASP A 279 40.37 -54.96 -131.96
C ASP A 279 40.29 -55.63 -130.54
N LYS A 280 39.52 -55.01 -129.59
CA LYS A 280 38.76 -55.59 -128.42
C LYS A 280 39.39 -55.48 -126.99
N GLU A 281 38.95 -54.73 -125.96
CA GLU A 281 37.76 -53.94 -125.54
C GLU A 281 36.51 -54.66 -124.96
N GLU A 282 36.63 -55.47 -123.88
CA GLU A 282 35.43 -56.03 -123.21
C GLU A 282 35.46 -56.11 -121.65
N LEU A 283 36.59 -55.90 -120.96
CA LEU A 283 36.67 -56.22 -119.51
C LEU A 283 36.39 -55.03 -118.56
N LEU A 284 36.32 -53.79 -119.08
CA LEU A 284 36.27 -52.57 -118.24
C LEU A 284 34.88 -52.15 -117.72
N ARG A 285 33.78 -52.82 -118.09
CA ARG A 285 32.41 -52.38 -117.73
C ARG A 285 31.78 -53.08 -116.51
N ALA A 286 32.30 -54.23 -116.07
CA ALA A 286 31.66 -55.00 -114.99
C ALA A 286 31.98 -54.52 -113.56
N TYR A 287 33.11 -53.84 -113.35
CA TYR A 287 33.60 -53.52 -112.00
C TYR A 287 32.88 -52.33 -111.32
N HIS A 288 32.25 -51.44 -112.09
CA HIS A 288 31.64 -50.23 -111.54
C HIS A 288 30.18 -50.40 -111.08
N GLN A 289 29.55 -51.55 -111.32
CA GLN A 289 28.14 -51.80 -111.01
C GLN A 289 27.89 -52.36 -109.58
N GLU A 290 28.92 -52.92 -108.93
CA GLU A 290 28.86 -53.48 -107.57
C GLU A 290 28.90 -52.38 -106.48
N ARG A 291 29.55 -51.25 -106.79
CA ARG A 291 29.83 -50.16 -105.84
C ARG A 291 28.59 -49.34 -105.45
N ALA A 292 27.50 -49.42 -106.22
CA ALA A 292 26.25 -48.67 -105.99
C ALA A 292 25.24 -49.36 -105.05
N LYS A 293 25.43 -50.64 -104.70
CA LYS A 293 24.48 -51.40 -103.86
C LYS A 293 24.72 -51.25 -102.34
N LEU A 294 25.89 -50.76 -101.93
CA LEU A 294 26.28 -50.61 -100.51
C LEU A 294 25.86 -49.25 -99.89
N GLU A 295 25.55 -48.24 -100.70
CA GLU A 295 25.06 -46.93 -100.24
C GLU A 295 23.56 -46.93 -99.85
N ASP A 296 22.76 -47.87 -100.36
CA ASP A 296 21.30 -47.98 -100.06
C ASP A 296 20.99 -48.62 -98.70
N GLN A 297 21.97 -49.26 -98.03
CA GLN A 297 21.80 -49.86 -96.70
C GLN A 297 22.01 -48.85 -95.55
N ILE A 298 22.74 -47.76 -95.79
CA ILE A 298 23.07 -46.73 -94.78
C ILE A 298 21.88 -45.77 -94.54
N ASP A 299 21.01 -45.58 -95.53
CA ASP A 299 19.85 -44.69 -95.46
C ASP A 299 18.61 -45.30 -94.76
N LYS A 300 18.56 -46.64 -94.63
CA LYS A 300 17.49 -47.36 -93.92
C LYS A 300 17.66 -47.34 -92.40
N LEU A 301 18.89 -47.24 -91.89
CA LEU A 301 19.19 -47.21 -90.45
C LEU A 301 19.03 -45.82 -89.81
N LYS A 302 19.07 -44.73 -90.60
CA LYS A 302 18.81 -43.36 -90.13
C LYS A 302 17.32 -43.05 -89.90
N LYS A 303 16.40 -43.72 -90.59
CA LYS A 303 14.94 -43.54 -90.44
C LYS A 303 14.33 -44.24 -89.21
N ALA A 304 15.04 -45.20 -88.60
CA ALA A 304 14.57 -45.92 -87.42
C ALA A 304 14.79 -45.18 -86.08
N ASN A 305 15.70 -44.19 -86.04
CA ASN A 305 16.09 -43.50 -84.80
C ASN A 305 15.29 -42.20 -84.52
N ILE A 306 14.40 -41.81 -85.45
CA ILE A 306 13.53 -40.62 -85.31
C ILE A 306 12.19 -40.98 -84.63
N VAL A 307 11.76 -42.25 -84.67
CA VAL A 307 10.45 -42.70 -84.14
C VAL A 307 10.47 -43.09 -82.64
N LEU A 308 11.65 -43.24 -82.03
CA LEU A 308 11.78 -43.59 -80.60
C LEU A 308 11.91 -42.36 -79.68
N LYS A 309 12.18 -41.16 -80.23
CA LYS A 309 12.31 -39.93 -79.45
C LYS A 309 10.96 -39.24 -79.17
N ASP A 310 9.98 -39.41 -80.05
CA ASP A 310 8.63 -38.80 -79.94
C ASP A 310 7.62 -39.65 -79.14
N LYS A 311 7.98 -40.86 -78.70
CA LYS A 311 7.13 -41.71 -77.82
C LYS A 311 7.37 -41.52 -76.33
N LEU A 312 8.41 -40.78 -75.92
CA LEU A 312 8.71 -40.54 -74.51
C LEU A 312 8.05 -39.26 -73.95
N LEU A 313 7.43 -38.44 -74.82
CA LEU A 313 6.82 -37.16 -74.43
C LEU A 313 5.28 -37.18 -74.28
N ALA A 314 4.66 -38.37 -74.15
CA ALA A 314 3.19 -38.52 -74.09
C ALA A 314 2.67 -39.63 -73.17
N SER A 315 3.29 -39.86 -72.00
CA SER A 315 2.74 -40.74 -70.94
C SER A 315 2.87 -40.16 -69.52
N ILE A 316 2.52 -38.89 -69.32
CA ILE A 316 2.27 -38.34 -67.98
C ILE A 316 0.85 -37.79 -67.94
N LYS A 317 -0.11 -38.67 -67.67
CA LYS A 317 -1.34 -38.37 -66.91
C LYS A 317 -1.83 -39.62 -66.16
N SER A 318 -1.51 -39.60 -64.84
CA SER A 318 -2.25 -40.11 -63.65
C SER A 318 -2.55 -41.63 -63.52
N PRO A 319 -3.01 -42.17 -62.36
CA PRO A 319 -3.21 -41.60 -61.01
C PRO A 319 -2.86 -42.57 -59.82
N SER A 320 -2.01 -42.19 -58.85
CA SER A 320 -1.98 -42.90 -57.54
C SER A 320 -1.49 -42.13 -56.31
N GLU A 321 -1.14 -40.84 -56.40
CA GLU A 321 -0.70 -40.07 -55.21
C GLU A 321 -1.66 -38.93 -54.80
N LEU A 322 -2.68 -38.63 -55.61
CA LEU A 322 -3.64 -37.56 -55.33
C LEU A 322 -4.76 -37.92 -54.32
N SER A 323 -4.82 -39.17 -53.84
CA SER A 323 -5.82 -39.61 -52.84
C SER A 323 -5.30 -39.56 -51.40
N ARG A 324 -3.97 -39.53 -51.19
CA ARG A 324 -3.37 -39.41 -49.84
C ARG A 324 -3.32 -37.96 -49.33
N LEU A 325 -3.28 -36.99 -50.23
CA LEU A 325 -3.24 -35.56 -49.89
C LEU A 325 -4.63 -35.02 -49.48
N HIS A 326 -5.71 -35.42 -50.17
CA HIS A 326 -7.07 -35.01 -49.81
C HIS A 326 -7.60 -35.63 -48.50
N GLU A 327 -7.10 -36.80 -48.07
CA GLU A 327 -7.50 -37.40 -46.79
C GLU A 327 -6.86 -36.66 -45.61
N VAL A 328 -5.60 -36.26 -45.74
CA VAL A 328 -4.88 -35.50 -44.69
C VAL A 328 -5.40 -34.07 -44.57
N GLU A 329 -5.72 -33.40 -45.69
CA GLU A 329 -6.34 -32.06 -45.67
C GLU A 329 -7.75 -32.06 -45.06
N ARG A 330 -8.53 -33.13 -45.28
CA ARG A 330 -9.87 -33.27 -44.71
C ARG A 330 -9.83 -33.56 -43.20
N GLN A 331 -8.85 -34.35 -42.74
CA GLN A 331 -8.63 -34.59 -41.31
C GLN A 331 -8.07 -33.34 -40.59
N LEU A 332 -7.21 -32.56 -41.25
CA LEU A 332 -6.69 -31.30 -40.71
C LEU A 332 -7.81 -30.27 -40.56
N SER A 333 -8.70 -30.13 -41.56
CA SER A 333 -9.83 -29.19 -41.50
C SER A 333 -10.86 -29.58 -40.43
N SER A 334 -11.15 -30.87 -40.27
CA SER A 334 -12.05 -31.38 -39.22
C SER A 334 -11.49 -31.17 -37.81
N LYS A 335 -10.17 -31.31 -37.64
CA LYS A 335 -9.50 -31.01 -36.36
C LYS A 335 -9.39 -29.50 -36.11
N GLN A 336 -9.24 -28.69 -37.15
CA GLN A 336 -9.21 -27.22 -37.04
C GLN A 336 -10.56 -26.66 -36.57
N GLU A 337 -11.69 -27.20 -37.05
CA GLU A 337 -13.04 -26.82 -36.59
C GLU A 337 -13.32 -27.28 -35.15
N GLU A 338 -12.82 -28.45 -34.75
CA GLU A 338 -12.92 -28.96 -33.38
C GLU A 338 -12.12 -28.07 -32.41
N VAL A 339 -10.91 -27.63 -32.78
CA VAL A 339 -10.09 -26.70 -32.00
C VAL A 339 -10.74 -25.31 -31.90
N ILE A 340 -11.33 -24.79 -32.99
CA ILE A 340 -12.01 -23.48 -32.98
C ILE A 340 -13.29 -23.54 -32.13
N SER A 341 -14.06 -24.63 -32.19
CA SER A 341 -15.25 -24.80 -31.35
C SER A 341 -14.91 -24.96 -29.86
N LEU A 342 -13.84 -25.70 -29.55
CA LEU A 342 -13.33 -25.85 -28.18
C LEU A 342 -12.72 -24.53 -27.66
N GLN A 343 -12.00 -23.77 -28.49
CA GLN A 343 -11.51 -22.43 -28.14
C GLN A 343 -12.65 -21.42 -27.93
N LYS A 344 -13.76 -21.54 -28.66
CA LYS A 344 -14.95 -20.69 -28.48
C LYS A 344 -15.76 -21.04 -27.22
N ILE A 345 -15.77 -22.32 -26.84
CA ILE A 345 -16.36 -22.78 -25.56
C ILE A 345 -15.44 -22.36 -24.39
N LEU A 346 -14.12 -22.52 -24.51
CA LEU A 346 -13.13 -22.10 -23.50
C LEU A 346 -13.09 -20.58 -23.28
N SER A 347 -13.24 -19.78 -24.34
CA SER A 347 -13.33 -18.31 -24.23
C SER A 347 -14.69 -17.81 -23.73
N GLY A 348 -15.77 -18.58 -23.92
CA GLY A 348 -17.08 -18.30 -23.31
C GLY A 348 -17.13 -18.49 -21.79
N PHE A 349 -16.10 -19.12 -21.20
CA PHE A 349 -15.93 -19.26 -19.75
C PHE A 349 -14.89 -18.28 -19.16
N GLN A 350 -14.27 -17.42 -19.98
CA GLN A 350 -13.31 -16.42 -19.49
C GLN A 350 -14.03 -15.09 -19.22
N ASN A 351 -14.06 -14.74 -17.94
CA ASN A 351 -14.42 -13.46 -17.33
C ASN A 351 -15.91 -13.10 -17.30
N THR A 352 -16.68 -13.84 -16.50
CA THR A 352 -18.03 -13.46 -16.06
C THR A 352 -18.06 -12.44 -14.92
N TRP A 353 -16.88 -12.04 -14.41
CA TRP A 353 -16.74 -11.16 -13.24
C TRP A 353 -16.44 -9.70 -13.59
N GLU A 354 -16.07 -9.38 -14.83
CA GLU A 354 -15.80 -7.99 -15.22
C GLU A 354 -17.09 -7.15 -15.24
N LEU A 355 -17.16 -6.15 -14.37
CA LEU A 355 -18.27 -5.20 -14.29
C LEU A 355 -17.92 -3.88 -14.99
N SER A 356 -18.90 -3.25 -15.64
CA SER A 356 -18.69 -1.94 -16.23
C SER A 356 -18.49 -0.89 -15.13
N HIS A 357 -17.56 0.04 -15.32
CA HIS A 357 -17.35 1.15 -14.37
C HIS A 357 -18.63 1.98 -14.12
N ARG A 358 -19.57 1.98 -15.08
CA ARG A 358 -20.86 2.67 -14.96
C ARG A 358 -21.87 1.95 -14.07
N GLU A 359 -21.65 0.67 -13.79
CA GLU A 359 -22.53 -0.17 -12.96
C GLU A 359 -22.15 -0.09 -11.47
N VAL A 360 -21.04 0.55 -11.14
CA VAL A 360 -20.51 0.66 -9.78
C VAL A 360 -20.38 2.13 -9.38
N SER A 361 -21.27 2.61 -8.52
CA SER A 361 -21.12 3.94 -7.91
C SER A 361 -20.39 3.85 -6.57
N LEU A 362 -19.34 4.65 -6.38
CA LEU A 362 -18.62 4.79 -5.12
C LEU A 362 -19.32 5.80 -4.22
N LEU A 363 -19.60 5.43 -2.97
CA LEU A 363 -20.30 6.26 -1.98
C LEU A 363 -19.31 6.80 -0.94
N GLU A 364 -19.14 6.09 0.18
CA GLU A 364 -18.30 6.49 1.31
C GLU A 364 -16.99 5.68 1.36
N GLU A 365 -15.88 6.31 1.76
CA GLU A 365 -14.60 5.62 2.03
C GLU A 365 -14.70 4.87 3.38
N LEU A 366 -14.51 3.55 3.36
CA LEU A 366 -14.49 2.72 4.56
C LEU A 366 -13.10 2.64 5.20
N GLY A 367 -12.05 2.76 4.39
CA GLY A 367 -10.69 2.69 4.90
C GLY A 367 -9.63 2.58 3.81
N ARG A 368 -8.40 2.87 4.18
CA ARG A 368 -7.25 2.96 3.29
C ARG A 368 -6.15 2.02 3.75
N GLY A 369 -5.66 1.20 2.83
CA GLY A 369 -4.55 0.27 3.05
C GLY A 369 -3.40 0.50 2.08
N GLY A 370 -2.34 -0.30 2.22
CA GLY A 370 -1.14 -0.22 1.38
C GLY A 370 -1.41 -0.45 -0.11
N TYR A 371 -2.39 -1.31 -0.44
CA TYR A 371 -2.69 -1.67 -1.83
C TYR A 371 -3.86 -0.89 -2.46
N GLY A 372 -4.58 -0.09 -1.69
CA GLY A 372 -5.73 0.64 -2.21
C GLY A 372 -6.65 1.20 -1.13
N VAL A 373 -7.77 1.77 -1.59
CA VAL A 373 -8.82 2.38 -0.77
C VAL A 373 -10.10 1.57 -0.93
N VAL A 374 -10.77 1.24 0.17
CA VAL A 374 -12.04 0.52 0.17
C VAL A 374 -13.20 1.50 0.30
N TRP A 375 -14.18 1.38 -0.58
CA TRP A 375 -15.38 2.23 -0.66
C TRP A 375 -16.64 1.38 -0.48
N VAL A 376 -17.72 2.00 -0.01
CA VAL A 376 -19.07 1.44 -0.11
C VAL A 376 -19.55 1.60 -1.55
N GLY A 377 -19.94 0.50 -2.19
CA GLY A 377 -20.57 0.49 -3.51
C GLY A 377 -22.11 0.42 -3.42
N GLN A 378 -22.76 0.74 -4.54
CA GLN A 378 -24.20 0.50 -4.71
C GLN A 378 -24.51 -0.99 -4.46
N LEU A 379 -25.64 -1.30 -3.79
CA LEU A 379 -26.03 -2.67 -3.41
C LEU A 379 -25.24 -3.30 -2.24
N ARG A 380 -24.72 -2.47 -1.31
CA ARG A 380 -24.03 -2.92 -0.08
C ARG A 380 -22.79 -3.79 -0.34
N VAL A 381 -22.06 -3.48 -1.42
CA VAL A 381 -20.78 -4.12 -1.75
C VAL A 381 -19.60 -3.28 -1.24
N ALA A 382 -18.45 -3.91 -1.02
CA ALA A 382 -17.20 -3.22 -0.75
C ALA A 382 -16.35 -3.16 -2.03
N VAL A 383 -16.00 -1.95 -2.48
CA VAL A 383 -15.23 -1.72 -3.71
C VAL A 383 -13.81 -1.30 -3.34
N LYS A 384 -12.83 -2.15 -3.63
CA LYS A 384 -11.41 -1.86 -3.38
C LYS A 384 -10.78 -1.23 -4.62
N LYS A 385 -10.54 0.08 -4.57
CA LYS A 385 -9.85 0.83 -5.63
C LYS A 385 -8.34 0.79 -5.39
N LEU A 386 -7.59 0.19 -6.31
CA LEU A 386 -6.12 0.18 -6.26
C LEU A 386 -5.55 1.59 -6.43
N HIS A 387 -4.38 1.84 -5.84
CA HIS A 387 -3.67 3.11 -6.07
C HIS A 387 -3.05 3.12 -7.48
N GLU A 388 -3.06 4.26 -8.16
CA GLU A 388 -2.55 4.39 -9.54
C GLU A 388 -1.09 3.94 -9.69
N TRP A 389 -0.25 4.20 -8.68
CA TRP A 389 1.17 3.84 -8.69
C TRP A 389 1.43 2.33 -8.52
N ILE A 390 0.42 1.54 -8.15
CA ILE A 390 0.51 0.08 -8.03
C ILE A 390 0.16 -0.60 -9.37
N VAL A 391 -0.50 0.11 -10.28
CA VAL A 391 -0.92 -0.40 -11.59
C VAL A 391 0.28 -0.48 -12.54
N SER A 392 1.06 -1.56 -12.42
CA SER A 392 2.13 -1.94 -13.36
C SER A 392 1.75 -3.23 -14.09
N GLN A 393 2.35 -3.50 -15.25
CA GLN A 393 2.06 -4.71 -16.03
C GLN A 393 2.26 -6.00 -15.21
N HIS A 394 3.31 -6.05 -14.39
CA HIS A 394 3.60 -7.18 -13.50
C HIS A 394 2.59 -7.31 -12.34
N ASN A 395 2.18 -6.19 -11.74
CA ASN A 395 1.20 -6.22 -10.65
C ASN A 395 -0.20 -6.56 -11.16
N MET A 396 -0.53 -6.22 -12.41
CA MET A 396 -1.78 -6.60 -13.05
C MET A 396 -1.90 -8.11 -13.24
N GLU A 397 -0.82 -8.81 -13.58
CA GLU A 397 -0.82 -10.29 -13.66
C GLU A 397 -1.14 -10.93 -12.31
N THR A 398 -0.52 -10.41 -11.23
CA THR A 398 -0.77 -10.87 -9.86
C THR A 398 -2.21 -10.57 -9.43
N PHE A 399 -2.73 -9.39 -9.78
CA PHE A 399 -4.11 -8.99 -9.52
C PHE A 399 -5.12 -9.88 -10.24
N HIS A 400 -4.89 -10.18 -11.53
CA HIS A 400 -5.72 -11.12 -12.28
C HIS A 400 -5.68 -12.53 -11.69
N HIS A 401 -4.52 -12.97 -11.20
CA HIS A 401 -4.39 -14.24 -10.52
C HIS A 401 -5.22 -14.30 -9.21
N GLU A 402 -5.16 -13.25 -8.39
CA GLU A 402 -5.95 -13.13 -7.16
C GLU A 402 -7.46 -13.14 -7.44
N ILE A 403 -7.91 -12.38 -8.45
CA ILE A 403 -9.31 -12.36 -8.88
C ILE A 403 -9.75 -13.74 -9.35
N ASN A 404 -8.93 -14.42 -10.16
CA ASN A 404 -9.27 -15.73 -10.69
C ASN A 404 -9.48 -16.76 -9.55
N ILE A 405 -8.62 -16.74 -8.53
CA ILE A 405 -8.80 -17.57 -7.34
C ILE A 405 -10.09 -17.19 -6.61
N MET A 406 -10.28 -15.90 -6.32
CA MET A 406 -11.42 -15.43 -5.54
C MET A 406 -12.77 -15.70 -6.22
N SER A 407 -12.82 -15.65 -7.55
CA SER A 407 -14.02 -15.94 -8.35
C SER A 407 -14.53 -17.37 -8.20
N GLN A 408 -13.66 -18.31 -7.82
CA GLN A 408 -13.98 -19.74 -7.69
C GLN A 408 -14.36 -20.14 -6.27
N LEU A 409 -14.08 -19.30 -5.26
CA LEU A 409 -14.30 -19.63 -3.86
C LEU A 409 -15.71 -19.23 -3.41
N ARG A 410 -16.48 -20.22 -2.92
CA ARG A 410 -17.83 -20.04 -2.35
C ARG A 410 -17.91 -20.74 -1.00
N HIS A 411 -17.76 -19.98 0.09
CA HIS A 411 -17.78 -20.53 1.44
C HIS A 411 -18.36 -19.49 2.43
N PRO A 412 -19.21 -19.89 3.40
CA PRO A 412 -19.87 -18.94 4.31
C PRO A 412 -18.91 -18.14 5.22
N ASN A 413 -17.70 -18.65 5.45
CA ASN A 413 -16.65 -17.97 6.25
C ASN A 413 -15.59 -17.25 5.40
N LEU A 414 -15.78 -17.15 4.08
CA LEU A 414 -14.89 -16.40 3.19
C LEU A 414 -15.66 -15.24 2.58
N LEU A 415 -15.01 -14.09 2.42
CA LEU A 415 -15.60 -12.95 1.73
C LEU A 415 -15.96 -13.34 0.29
N GLN A 416 -17.24 -13.19 -0.05
CA GLN A 416 -17.74 -13.51 -1.38
C GLN A 416 -17.27 -12.45 -2.37
N PHE A 417 -16.46 -12.87 -3.34
CA PHE A 417 -16.15 -12.08 -4.50
C PHE A 417 -17.35 -12.08 -5.48
N ILE A 418 -17.67 -10.91 -6.03
CA ILE A 418 -18.87 -10.70 -6.85
C ILE A 418 -18.50 -10.27 -8.28
N GLY A 419 -17.42 -9.49 -8.44
CA GLY A 419 -16.96 -8.96 -9.71
C GLY A 419 -15.79 -8.01 -9.52
#